data_AF-A0A5N8HDF8-F1
#
_entry.id   AF-A0A5N8HDF8-F1
#
_cell.length_a   1.000
_cell.length_b   1.000
_cell.length_c   1.000
_cell.angle_alpha   90.00
_cell.angle_beta   90.00
_cell.angle_gamma   90.00
#
_symmetry.space_group_name_H-M   'P 1'
#
loop_
_entity.id
_entity.type
_entity.pdbx_description
1 polymer ?
#
loop_
_entity_poly.entity_id
_entity_poly.type
_entity_poly.pdbx_seq_one_letter_code
_entity_poly.pdbx_strand_id
1 'polypeptide(L)'
;SLRCIFEKIGYDRCIETIYRKGYRFSGQVFKTKINEDNTSDYSIAIFPFTTSLNTLDPLILNQELVQIISNKKIDGLYTYPMAATNFCNDHISQNSFLSRFKPDYFVTGRINQNNAVNTLYIELIDAKNLFLIASNHLPVDELHNTSQFIIENILQTVHNPQRSVRLTKQDQGYKNHYLSDEMLAGKKELYEFTPESIYRAMTIFDGLQNKSDIQTLKTECYCLLAECHMSLALHGKSELELAAQKALELLDYVSDITTVDGKILAIMGLITGLSGQAKVSHILFEQAKIHSTDIASLYYYRALVNFHNEKIEEARICIDKSLQLEPRRRKAVVIKECVDMYVPNPLKNNMKLYYKETESESHRVIIDNILKLKQLTRICMR
;
A
#
# COMPACT_ATOMS: atom_id res chain seq x y z
N SER A 1 30.73 8.04 -31.74
CA SER A 1 30.25 6.97 -32.65
C SER A 1 29.27 7.61 -33.61
N LEU A 2 29.66 7.78 -34.87
CA LEU A 2 28.86 8.44 -35.91
C LEU A 2 27.80 7.45 -36.41
N ARG A 3 26.52 7.69 -36.10
CA ARG A 3 25.39 6.96 -36.69
C ARG A 3 24.95 7.69 -37.95
N CYS A 4 24.92 7.00 -39.08
CA CYS A 4 24.39 7.50 -40.35
C CYS A 4 23.10 6.72 -40.65
N ILE A 5 21.99 7.43 -40.87
CA ILE A 5 20.70 6.83 -41.27
C ILE A 5 20.67 6.85 -42.80
N PHE A 6 20.48 5.70 -43.43
CA PHE A 6 20.26 5.57 -44.87
C PHE A 6 18.85 5.05 -45.15
N GLU A 7 18.16 5.65 -46.12
CA GLU A 7 17.00 5.07 -46.81
C GLU A 7 17.51 4.38 -48.08
N LYS A 8 17.41 3.05 -48.15
CA LYS A 8 17.60 2.33 -49.41
C LYS A 8 16.60 1.19 -49.54
N ILE A 9 15.74 1.36 -50.55
CA ILE A 9 14.92 0.40 -51.32
C ILE A 9 14.46 -0.83 -50.53
N GLY A 10 13.25 -0.74 -49.99
CA GLY A 10 12.44 -1.87 -49.53
C GLY A 10 12.27 -2.00 -48.01
N TYR A 11 13.08 -1.29 -47.21
CA TYR A 11 12.93 -1.23 -45.75
C TYR A 11 13.26 0.17 -45.22
N ASP A 12 12.35 0.75 -44.44
CA ASP A 12 12.27 2.20 -44.22
C ASP A 12 13.16 2.78 -43.11
N ARG A 13 14.00 2.02 -42.39
CA ARG A 13 14.99 2.55 -41.43
C ARG A 13 15.78 1.41 -40.77
N CYS A 14 17.05 1.24 -41.12
CA CYS A 14 17.98 0.36 -40.40
C CYS A 14 19.08 1.19 -39.73
N ILE A 15 19.53 0.81 -38.53
CA ILE A 15 20.74 1.36 -37.91
C ILE A 15 21.87 0.36 -38.12
N GLU A 16 22.82 0.69 -38.99
CA GLU A 16 24.06 -0.06 -39.14
C GLU A 16 25.12 0.53 -38.18
N THR A 17 25.67 -0.32 -37.31
CA THR A 17 26.84 0.08 -36.51
C THR A 17 28.03 -0.71 -37.02
N ILE A 18 28.95 -0.05 -37.72
CA ILE A 18 30.12 -0.70 -38.30
C ILE A 18 31.16 -0.91 -37.19
N TYR A 19 31.14 -2.08 -36.57
CA TYR A 19 32.29 -2.58 -35.81
C TYR A 19 33.12 -3.49 -36.72
N ARG A 20 34.39 -3.16 -36.92
CA ARG A 20 35.33 -4.04 -37.61
C ARG A 20 35.41 -5.37 -36.82
N LYS A 21 34.89 -6.43 -37.44
CA LYS A 21 34.80 -7.83 -36.98
C LYS A 21 33.84 -8.09 -35.82
N GLY A 22 32.70 -8.72 -36.14
CA GLY A 22 31.95 -9.58 -35.21
C GLY A 22 30.49 -9.16 -34.97
N TYR A 23 29.58 -9.97 -35.52
CA TYR A 23 28.13 -10.07 -35.28
C TYR A 23 27.21 -9.02 -35.91
N ARG A 24 26.27 -9.53 -36.72
CA ARG A 24 25.13 -8.81 -37.29
C ARG A 24 23.95 -8.97 -36.34
N PHE A 25 23.48 -7.87 -35.75
CA PHE A 25 22.21 -7.83 -35.04
C PHE A 25 21.15 -7.22 -35.95
N SER A 26 20.17 -8.02 -36.37
CA SER A 26 18.96 -7.54 -37.04
C SER A 26 17.82 -7.59 -36.04
N GLY A 27 17.43 -6.43 -35.50
CA GLY A 27 16.22 -6.28 -34.70
C GLY A 27 15.23 -5.38 -35.44
N GLN A 28 13.93 -5.71 -35.38
CA GLN A 28 12.90 -4.76 -35.80
C GLN A 28 12.97 -3.52 -34.91
N VAL A 29 13.16 -2.37 -35.54
CA VAL A 29 13.15 -1.07 -34.86
C VAL A 29 11.80 -0.43 -35.11
N PHE A 30 11.04 -0.22 -34.04
CA PHE A 30 9.77 0.50 -34.08
C PHE A 30 10.04 1.99 -33.92
N LYS A 31 9.50 2.82 -34.82
CA LYS A 31 9.57 4.27 -34.70
C LYS A 31 8.55 4.70 -33.64
N THR A 32 9.01 4.93 -32.41
CA THR A 32 8.23 5.71 -31.44
C THR A 32 8.20 7.15 -31.93
N LYS A 33 7.01 7.71 -32.17
CA LYS A 33 6.88 9.16 -32.40
C LYS A 33 7.58 9.86 -31.23
N ILE A 34 8.52 10.75 -31.53
CA ILE A 34 8.87 11.80 -30.59
C ILE A 34 7.60 12.66 -30.54
N ASN A 35 7.04 12.87 -29.35
CA ASN A 35 5.89 13.75 -29.16
C ASN A 35 6.30 15.16 -29.62
N GLU A 36 6.06 15.44 -30.90
CA GLU A 36 5.90 16.80 -31.37
C GLU A 36 4.50 17.21 -30.93
N ASP A 37 4.47 18.14 -29.98
CA ASP A 37 3.28 18.73 -29.39
C ASP A 37 2.27 19.07 -30.50
N ASN A 38 1.06 18.49 -30.41
CA ASN A 38 -0.25 19.04 -30.86
C ASN A 38 -1.30 18.00 -31.30
N THR A 39 -1.24 16.74 -30.86
CA THR A 39 -2.44 15.87 -30.78
C THR A 39 -2.50 15.19 -29.41
N SER A 40 -3.70 15.10 -28.82
CA SER A 40 -3.97 14.43 -27.54
C SER A 40 -3.91 12.91 -27.71
N ASP A 41 -2.74 12.43 -28.11
CA ASP A 41 -2.43 11.03 -28.34
C ASP A 41 -1.90 10.44 -27.02
N TYR A 42 -2.61 9.46 -26.47
CA TYR A 42 -2.31 8.70 -25.27
C TYR A 42 -1.63 7.38 -25.60
N SER A 43 -0.75 6.93 -24.72
CA SER A 43 0.00 5.70 -24.90
C SER A 43 -0.15 4.76 -23.70
N ILE A 44 -0.34 3.47 -23.97
CA ILE A 44 -0.50 2.43 -22.95
C ILE A 44 0.52 1.30 -23.14
N ALA A 45 1.21 0.94 -22.06
CA ALA A 45 2.08 -0.24 -22.01
C ALA A 45 1.43 -1.37 -21.20
N ILE A 46 1.40 -2.59 -21.74
CA ILE A 46 0.89 -3.76 -21.02
C ILE A 46 2.08 -4.63 -20.66
N PHE A 47 2.37 -4.74 -19.36
CA PHE A 47 3.48 -5.55 -18.86
C PHE A 47 3.07 -7.02 -18.72
N PRO A 48 4.04 -7.96 -18.82
CA PRO A 48 3.79 -9.38 -18.65
C PRO A 48 3.07 -9.68 -17.35
N PHE A 49 1.96 -10.42 -17.44
CA PHE A 49 1.23 -10.86 -16.28
C PHE A 49 2.01 -11.94 -15.55
N THR A 50 1.94 -11.88 -14.22
CA THR A 50 2.60 -12.87 -13.36
C THR A 50 1.62 -14.00 -13.02
N THR A 51 2.14 -15.21 -12.89
CA THR A 51 1.35 -16.34 -12.39
C THR A 51 2.19 -17.22 -11.48
N SER A 52 1.56 -17.80 -10.47
CA SER A 52 2.12 -18.89 -9.67
C SER A 52 1.69 -20.27 -10.19
N LEU A 53 0.91 -20.32 -11.28
CA LEU A 53 0.29 -21.53 -11.82
C LEU A 53 1.03 -22.01 -13.07
N ASN A 54 1.36 -23.30 -13.14
CA ASN A 54 2.08 -23.88 -14.28
C ASN A 54 1.17 -24.24 -15.48
N THR A 55 -0.15 -24.08 -15.35
CA THR A 55 -1.13 -24.59 -16.33
C THR A 55 -1.54 -23.57 -17.39
N LEU A 56 -1.16 -22.31 -17.24
CA LEU A 56 -1.60 -21.22 -18.11
C LEU A 56 -0.40 -20.36 -18.47
N ASP A 57 -0.23 -20.07 -19.76
CA ASP A 57 0.84 -19.20 -20.24
C ASP A 57 0.36 -17.74 -20.20
N PRO A 58 0.85 -16.90 -19.26
CA PRO A 58 0.41 -15.51 -19.14
C PRO A 58 0.74 -14.71 -20.41
N LEU A 59 1.78 -15.12 -21.16
CA LEU A 59 2.21 -14.43 -22.36
C LEU A 59 1.14 -14.47 -23.46
N ILE A 60 0.39 -15.57 -23.56
CA ILE A 60 -0.72 -15.70 -24.51
C ILE A 60 -1.81 -14.69 -24.18
N LEU A 61 -2.19 -14.56 -22.90
CA LEU A 61 -3.18 -13.57 -22.47
C LEU A 61 -2.72 -12.14 -22.74
N ASN A 62 -1.44 -11.85 -22.46
CA ASN A 62 -0.85 -10.56 -22.77
C ASN A 62 -0.89 -10.25 -24.27
N GLN A 63 -0.55 -11.22 -25.11
CA GLN A 63 -0.57 -11.08 -26.56
C GLN A 63 -2.00 -10.80 -27.07
N GLU A 64 -2.96 -11.60 -26.64
CA GLU A 64 -4.36 -11.45 -27.01
C GLU A 64 -4.93 -10.11 -26.55
N LEU A 65 -4.60 -9.69 -25.32
CA LEU A 65 -5.07 -8.41 -24.79
C LEU A 65 -4.48 -7.21 -25.54
N VAL A 66 -3.17 -7.22 -25.82
CA VAL A 66 -2.52 -6.19 -26.66
C VAL A 66 -3.18 -6.13 -28.03
N GLN A 67 -3.45 -7.28 -28.64
CA GLN A 67 -4.12 -7.37 -29.94
C GLN A 67 -5.55 -6.83 -29.91
N ILE A 68 -6.35 -7.18 -28.90
CA ILE A 68 -7.74 -6.70 -28.77
C ILE A 68 -7.78 -5.18 -28.61
N ILE A 69 -6.91 -4.62 -27.75
CA ILE A 69 -6.88 -3.17 -27.51
C ILE A 69 -6.37 -2.44 -28.77
N SER A 70 -5.31 -2.92 -29.41
CA SER A 70 -4.79 -2.31 -30.63
C SER A 70 -5.80 -2.35 -31.79
N ASN A 71 -6.58 -3.43 -31.90
CA ASN A 71 -7.55 -3.61 -32.98
C ASN A 71 -8.82 -2.76 -32.82
N LYS A 72 -9.14 -2.32 -31.60
CA LYS A 72 -10.30 -1.44 -31.35
C LYS A 72 -10.12 -0.03 -31.95
N LYS A 73 -8.93 0.32 -32.47
CA LYS A 73 -8.62 1.57 -33.21
C LYS A 73 -9.27 2.80 -32.58
N ILE A 74 -8.96 3.02 -31.31
CA ILE A 74 -9.47 4.16 -30.57
C ILE A 74 -8.63 5.38 -30.95
N ASP A 75 -9.30 6.42 -31.43
CA ASP A 75 -8.65 7.66 -31.85
C ASP A 75 -7.81 8.22 -30.70
N GLY A 76 -6.51 8.36 -30.96
CA GLY A 76 -5.56 8.86 -29.98
C GLY A 76 -5.16 7.88 -28.88
N LEU A 77 -5.43 6.57 -28.95
CA LEU A 77 -4.85 5.58 -28.01
C LEU A 77 -3.90 4.62 -28.71
N TYR A 78 -2.62 4.67 -28.34
CA TYR A 78 -1.55 3.83 -28.87
C TYR A 78 -1.14 2.78 -27.84
N THR A 79 -1.17 1.51 -28.23
CA THR A 79 -0.68 0.41 -27.39
C THR A 79 0.76 0.07 -27.78
N TYR A 80 1.67 0.04 -26.80
CA TYR A 80 3.04 -0.42 -27.03
C TYR A 80 3.04 -1.90 -27.47
N PRO A 81 3.84 -2.27 -28.48
CA PRO A 81 3.89 -3.64 -28.96
C PRO A 81 4.48 -4.56 -27.89
N MET A 82 4.00 -5.79 -27.84
CA MET A 82 4.51 -6.80 -26.91
C MET A 82 6.02 -7.00 -27.05
N ALA A 83 6.60 -6.84 -28.26
CA ALA A 83 8.05 -6.88 -28.47
C ALA A 83 8.85 -5.88 -27.59
N ALA A 84 8.22 -4.79 -27.16
CA ALA A 84 8.84 -3.79 -26.30
C ALA A 84 8.63 -4.07 -24.80
N THR A 85 7.51 -4.69 -24.42
CA THR A 85 7.13 -4.92 -23.02
C THR A 85 7.38 -6.35 -22.53
N ASN A 86 7.54 -7.34 -23.40
CA ASN A 86 7.67 -8.76 -23.05
C ASN A 86 8.85 -9.08 -22.13
N PHE A 87 9.91 -8.29 -22.18
CA PHE A 87 11.11 -8.49 -21.35
C PHE A 87 11.01 -7.78 -19.99
N CYS A 88 9.90 -7.09 -19.69
CA CYS A 88 9.68 -6.34 -18.46
C CYS A 88 9.07 -7.21 -17.36
N ASN A 89 9.76 -8.30 -17.00
CA ASN A 89 9.26 -9.32 -16.06
C ASN A 89 9.54 -8.98 -14.57
N ASP A 90 10.30 -7.92 -14.31
CA ASP A 90 10.66 -7.49 -12.96
C ASP A 90 10.55 -5.96 -12.81
N HIS A 91 10.59 -5.49 -11.57
CA HIS A 91 10.48 -4.05 -11.28
C HIS A 91 11.62 -3.22 -11.88
N ILE A 92 12.81 -3.79 -12.07
CA ILE A 92 13.98 -3.07 -12.60
C ILE A 92 13.78 -2.80 -14.09
N SER A 93 13.41 -3.83 -14.84
CA SER A 93 13.12 -3.78 -16.27
C SER A 93 11.86 -2.96 -16.56
N GLN A 94 10.83 -3.03 -15.73
CA GLN A 94 9.64 -2.16 -15.82
C GLN A 94 10.00 -0.68 -15.58
N ASN A 95 10.74 -0.36 -14.51
CA ASN A 95 11.17 1.02 -14.25
C ASN A 95 12.10 1.57 -15.36
N SER A 96 12.97 0.72 -15.90
CA SER A 96 13.80 1.08 -17.05
C SER A 96 12.96 1.38 -18.29
N PHE A 97 11.90 0.58 -18.54
CA PHE A 97 10.96 0.85 -19.62
C PHE A 97 10.20 2.17 -19.41
N LEU A 98 9.62 2.38 -18.23
CA LEU A 98 8.85 3.58 -17.89
C LEU A 98 9.69 4.86 -18.04
N SER A 99 10.94 4.85 -17.56
CA SER A 99 11.84 6.00 -17.68
C SER A 99 12.24 6.31 -19.13
N ARG A 100 12.39 5.28 -19.96
CA ARG A 100 12.84 5.41 -21.35
C ARG A 100 11.71 5.77 -22.32
N PHE A 101 10.59 5.06 -22.24
CA PHE A 101 9.49 5.16 -23.20
C PHE A 101 8.37 6.08 -22.73
N LYS A 102 8.29 6.37 -21.43
CA LYS A 102 7.34 7.31 -20.83
C LYS A 102 5.91 7.13 -21.38
N PRO A 103 5.33 5.91 -21.28
CA PRO A 103 3.93 5.74 -21.61
C PRO A 103 3.06 6.66 -20.74
N ASP A 104 1.83 6.97 -21.15
CA ASP A 104 0.88 7.72 -20.32
C ASP A 104 0.24 6.80 -19.27
N TYR A 105 -0.01 5.55 -19.66
CA TYR A 105 -0.61 4.52 -18.85
C TYR A 105 0.19 3.22 -18.92
N PHE A 106 0.17 2.44 -17.84
CA PHE A 106 0.61 1.06 -17.91
C PHE A 106 -0.32 0.12 -17.17
N VAL A 107 -0.32 -1.13 -17.61
CA VAL A 107 -1.12 -2.20 -17.05
C VAL A 107 -0.21 -3.28 -16.51
N THR A 108 -0.46 -3.71 -15.28
CA THR A 108 0.15 -4.89 -14.67
C THR A 108 -0.95 -5.82 -14.18
N GLY A 109 -0.61 -7.09 -14.00
CA GLY A 109 -1.60 -8.07 -13.56
C GLY A 109 -1.00 -9.36 -13.05
N ARG A 110 -1.82 -10.10 -12.31
CA ARG A 110 -1.49 -11.42 -11.77
C ARG A 110 -2.67 -12.37 -11.94
N ILE A 111 -2.36 -13.61 -12.29
CA ILE A 111 -3.34 -14.68 -12.45
C ILE A 111 -3.40 -15.46 -11.14
N ASN A 112 -4.59 -15.54 -10.55
CA ASN A 112 -4.86 -16.26 -9.33
C ASN A 112 -5.89 -17.37 -9.59
N GLN A 113 -5.75 -18.52 -8.92
CA GLN A 113 -6.74 -19.59 -8.95
C GLN A 113 -7.53 -19.59 -7.64
N ASN A 114 -8.84 -19.33 -7.73
CA ASN A 114 -9.77 -19.43 -6.61
C ASN A 114 -10.82 -20.51 -6.95
N ASN A 115 -10.89 -21.58 -6.15
CA ASN A 115 -11.92 -22.62 -6.25
C ASN A 115 -12.13 -23.16 -7.69
N ALA A 116 -11.03 -23.52 -8.37
CA ALA A 116 -10.98 -24.01 -9.75
C ALA A 116 -11.27 -22.98 -10.88
N VAL A 117 -11.56 -21.72 -10.55
CA VAL A 117 -11.70 -20.64 -11.53
C VAL A 117 -10.44 -19.78 -11.56
N ASN A 118 -9.89 -19.57 -12.74
CA ASN A 118 -8.75 -18.68 -12.95
C ASN A 118 -9.25 -17.24 -13.12
N THR A 119 -8.75 -16.33 -12.28
CA THR A 119 -9.07 -14.90 -12.32
C THR A 119 -7.80 -14.11 -12.58
N LEU A 120 -7.91 -13.10 -13.44
CA LEU A 120 -6.88 -12.13 -13.74
C LEU A 120 -7.15 -10.88 -12.91
N TYR A 121 -6.28 -10.61 -11.93
CA TYR A 121 -6.24 -9.33 -11.25
C TYR A 121 -5.43 -8.34 -12.10
N ILE A 122 -6.00 -7.16 -12.36
CA ILE A 122 -5.41 -6.15 -13.23
C ILE A 122 -5.39 -4.81 -12.51
N GLU A 123 -4.30 -4.09 -12.68
CA GLU A 123 -4.15 -2.69 -12.27
C GLU A 123 -3.83 -1.84 -13.51
N LEU A 124 -4.62 -0.80 -13.73
CA LEU A 124 -4.35 0.26 -14.70
C LEU A 124 -3.81 1.46 -13.93
N ILE A 125 -2.64 1.95 -14.33
CA ILE A 125 -1.88 2.96 -13.57
C ILE A 125 -1.50 4.12 -14.49
N ASP A 126 -1.65 5.35 -13.98
CA ASP A 126 -1.07 6.56 -14.57
C ASP A 126 0.45 6.50 -14.40
N ALA A 127 1.18 6.45 -15.51
CA ALA A 127 2.63 6.28 -15.50
C ALA A 127 3.40 7.54 -15.03
N LYS A 128 2.79 8.72 -15.16
CA LYS A 128 3.40 10.00 -14.78
C LYS A 128 3.40 10.20 -13.28
N ASN A 129 2.28 9.85 -12.63
CA ASN A 129 2.08 10.05 -11.20
C ASN A 129 2.19 8.75 -10.39
N LEU A 130 2.23 7.59 -11.06
CA LEU A 130 2.18 6.25 -10.46
C LEU A 130 0.92 6.05 -9.60
N PHE A 131 -0.20 6.65 -10.00
CA PHE A 131 -1.49 6.49 -9.33
C PHE A 131 -2.30 5.39 -9.99
N LEU A 132 -2.90 4.54 -9.16
CA LEU A 132 -3.86 3.54 -9.62
C LEU A 132 -5.11 4.25 -10.15
N ILE A 133 -5.43 4.01 -11.42
CA ILE A 133 -6.65 4.52 -12.08
C ILE A 133 -7.80 3.58 -11.78
N ALA A 134 -7.58 2.27 -11.96
CA ALA A 134 -8.59 1.26 -11.70
C ALA A 134 -7.92 -0.10 -11.45
N SER A 135 -8.54 -0.94 -10.63
CA SER A 135 -8.18 -2.35 -10.52
C SER A 135 -9.43 -3.22 -10.49
N ASN A 136 -9.30 -4.45 -10.97
CA ASN A 136 -10.42 -5.40 -10.96
C ASN A 136 -9.94 -6.86 -10.99
N HIS A 137 -10.80 -7.77 -10.54
CA HIS A 137 -10.66 -9.21 -10.73
C HIS A 137 -11.61 -9.64 -11.85
N LEU A 138 -11.05 -10.14 -12.95
CA LEU A 138 -11.82 -10.53 -14.12
C LEU A 138 -11.58 -12.00 -14.45
N PRO A 139 -12.58 -12.74 -14.96
CA PRO A 139 -12.36 -14.09 -15.47
C PRO A 139 -11.32 -14.08 -16.58
N VAL A 140 -10.37 -15.03 -16.55
CA VAL A 140 -9.30 -15.14 -17.57
C VAL A 140 -9.88 -15.37 -18.98
N ASP A 141 -11.02 -16.07 -19.07
CA ASP A 141 -11.67 -16.42 -20.33
C ASP A 141 -12.42 -15.24 -20.98
N GLU A 142 -12.56 -14.11 -20.28
CA GLU A 142 -13.31 -12.94 -20.73
C GLU A 142 -12.39 -11.74 -21.02
N LEU A 143 -11.35 -11.94 -21.84
CA LEU A 143 -10.42 -10.88 -22.22
C LEU A 143 -11.08 -9.68 -22.92
N HIS A 144 -12.24 -9.87 -23.55
CA HIS A 144 -13.01 -8.75 -24.10
C HIS A 144 -13.45 -7.77 -23.00
N ASN A 145 -13.97 -8.29 -21.88
CA ASN A 145 -14.38 -7.49 -20.72
C ASN A 145 -13.18 -6.80 -20.08
N THR A 146 -12.04 -7.49 -20.03
CA THR A 146 -10.76 -6.91 -19.62
C THR A 146 -10.33 -5.74 -20.49
N SER A 147 -10.35 -5.90 -21.82
CA SER A 147 -10.00 -4.84 -22.74
C SER A 147 -10.95 -3.64 -22.64
N GLN A 148 -12.25 -3.90 -22.45
CA GLN A 148 -13.28 -2.88 -22.31
C GLN A 148 -13.08 -2.09 -21.02
N PHE A 149 -12.83 -2.78 -19.90
CA PHE A 149 -12.48 -2.15 -18.63
C PHE A 149 -11.30 -1.19 -18.76
N ILE A 150 -10.20 -1.62 -19.38
CA ILE A 150 -9.00 -0.77 -19.57
C ILE A 150 -9.34 0.47 -20.42
N ILE A 151 -10.00 0.25 -21.55
CA ILE A 151 -10.33 1.30 -22.51
C ILE A 151 -11.29 2.32 -21.93
N GLU A 152 -12.36 1.88 -21.28
CA GLU A 152 -13.36 2.77 -20.72
C GLU A 152 -12.76 3.64 -19.63
N ASN A 153 -11.90 3.07 -18.77
CA ASN A 153 -11.22 3.85 -17.74
C ASN A 153 -10.25 4.87 -18.35
N ILE A 154 -9.53 4.54 -19.42
CA ILE A 154 -8.69 5.51 -20.14
C ILE A 154 -9.55 6.61 -20.78
N LEU A 155 -10.57 6.26 -21.55
CA LEU A 155 -11.43 7.24 -22.23
C LEU A 155 -12.17 8.16 -21.24
N GLN A 156 -12.59 7.64 -20.09
CA GLN A 156 -13.17 8.45 -19.02
C GLN A 156 -12.16 9.42 -18.41
N THR A 157 -10.90 9.01 -18.29
CA THR A 157 -9.76 9.83 -17.83
C THR A 157 -9.41 10.93 -18.84
N VAL A 158 -9.64 10.67 -20.13
CA VAL A 158 -9.31 11.54 -21.28
C VAL A 158 -10.40 12.57 -21.60
N HIS A 159 -11.65 12.15 -21.84
CA HIS A 159 -12.75 13.05 -22.24
C HIS A 159 -13.31 13.89 -21.09
N ASN A 160 -12.92 13.56 -19.87
CA ASN A 160 -13.04 14.41 -18.71
C ASN A 160 -11.64 14.42 -18.07
N PRO A 161 -10.75 15.37 -18.38
CA PRO A 161 -9.51 15.53 -17.62
C PRO A 161 -9.78 15.92 -16.15
N GLN A 162 -11.04 16.23 -15.81
CA GLN A 162 -11.52 16.30 -14.43
C GLN A 162 -11.93 14.93 -13.86
N ARG A 163 -12.07 13.84 -14.63
CA ARG A 163 -12.41 12.47 -14.19
C ARG A 163 -11.22 11.55 -13.93
N SER A 164 -10.03 11.87 -14.44
CA SER A 164 -8.79 11.39 -13.80
C SER A 164 -8.67 11.86 -12.33
N VAL A 165 -9.51 12.84 -11.94
CA VAL A 165 -9.70 13.38 -10.58
C VAL A 165 -11.20 13.51 -10.20
N ARG A 166 -12.10 12.67 -10.74
CA ARG A 166 -13.51 12.60 -10.27
C ARG A 166 -13.89 11.15 -9.95
N LEU A 167 -13.45 10.70 -8.78
CA LEU A 167 -14.48 10.48 -7.77
C LEU A 167 -15.09 11.86 -7.45
N THR A 168 -16.33 12.06 -7.88
CA THR A 168 -17.26 13.11 -7.40
C THR A 168 -16.69 14.52 -7.19
N LYS A 169 -16.74 15.36 -8.22
CA LYS A 169 -16.69 16.84 -8.07
C LYS A 169 -17.69 17.50 -9.00
N GLN A 170 -18.92 17.65 -8.52
CA GLN A 170 -19.55 18.97 -8.50
C GLN A 170 -19.64 19.35 -7.00
N ASP A 171 -19.11 20.53 -6.65
CA ASP A 171 -18.98 21.15 -5.32
C ASP A 171 -18.02 20.61 -4.23
N GLN A 172 -17.48 19.38 -4.31
CA GLN A 172 -16.55 18.85 -3.27
C GLN A 172 -15.06 19.22 -3.47
N GLY A 173 -14.77 20.04 -4.49
CA GLY A 173 -13.43 20.44 -4.95
C GLY A 173 -12.45 20.92 -3.90
N TYR A 174 -12.91 21.90 -3.14
CA TYR A 174 -12.15 22.58 -2.10
C TYR A 174 -12.22 21.86 -0.75
N LYS A 175 -13.32 21.12 -0.48
CA LYS A 175 -13.47 20.33 0.73
C LYS A 175 -12.49 19.15 0.77
N ASN A 176 -12.30 18.42 -0.33
CA ASN A 176 -11.48 17.18 -0.30
C ASN A 176 -9.97 17.42 -0.13
N HIS A 177 -9.40 18.51 -0.67
CA HIS A 177 -7.99 18.86 -0.40
C HIS A 177 -7.79 19.29 1.06
N TYR A 178 -8.74 20.05 1.60
CA TYR A 178 -8.73 20.44 3.00
C TYR A 178 -8.85 19.22 3.92
N LEU A 179 -9.73 18.27 3.60
CA LEU A 179 -9.87 17.02 4.35
C LEU A 179 -8.61 16.13 4.27
N SER A 180 -7.88 16.11 3.14
CA SER A 180 -6.61 15.36 3.05
C SER A 180 -5.47 16.02 3.82
N ASP A 181 -5.40 17.35 3.82
CA ASP A 181 -4.42 18.11 4.59
C ASP A 181 -4.72 18.06 6.09
N GLU A 182 -5.99 18.19 6.50
CA GLU A 182 -6.45 17.97 7.87
C GLU A 182 -6.15 16.53 8.33
N MET A 183 -6.41 15.52 7.49
CA MET A 183 -6.08 14.13 7.80
C MET A 183 -4.57 13.92 7.99
N LEU A 184 -3.75 14.50 7.12
CA LEU A 184 -2.29 14.45 7.24
C LEU A 184 -1.81 15.17 8.51
N ALA A 185 -2.41 16.31 8.84
CA ALA A 185 -2.12 17.03 10.08
C ALA A 185 -2.48 16.20 11.31
N GLY A 186 -3.65 15.56 11.33
CA GLY A 186 -4.05 14.65 12.41
C GLY A 186 -3.09 13.47 12.58
N LYS A 187 -2.67 12.84 11.47
CA LYS A 187 -1.65 11.77 11.50
C LYS A 187 -0.32 12.26 12.03
N LYS A 188 0.12 13.47 11.66
CA LYS A 188 1.36 14.06 12.16
C LYS A 188 1.29 14.27 13.67
N GLU A 189 0.19 14.83 14.18
CA GLU A 189 -0.03 15.00 15.62
C GLU A 189 -0.03 13.65 16.36
N LEU A 190 -0.67 12.62 15.80
CA LEU A 190 -0.61 11.26 16.35
C LEU A 190 0.82 10.71 16.37
N TYR A 191 1.61 10.98 15.33
CA TYR A 191 2.98 10.49 15.22
C TYR A 191 3.95 11.18 16.18
N GLU A 192 3.68 12.41 16.63
CA GLU A 192 4.48 13.07 17.68
C GLU A 192 4.41 12.32 19.03
N PHE A 193 3.34 11.55 19.25
CA PHE A 193 3.21 10.57 20.34
C PHE A 193 3.41 11.15 21.75
N THR A 194 2.81 12.30 22.01
CA THR A 194 2.60 12.81 23.37
C THR A 194 1.11 12.82 23.70
N PRO A 195 0.70 12.78 24.99
CA PRO A 195 -0.72 12.86 25.34
C PRO A 195 -1.43 14.05 24.70
N GLU A 196 -0.80 15.23 24.72
CA GLU A 196 -1.36 16.46 24.17
C GLU A 196 -1.47 16.40 22.65
N SER A 197 -0.50 15.80 21.96
CA SER A 197 -0.56 15.63 20.50
C SER A 197 -1.63 14.62 20.10
N ILE A 198 -1.81 13.56 20.89
CA ILE A 198 -2.85 12.57 20.65
C ILE A 198 -4.26 13.18 20.86
N TYR A 199 -4.47 13.98 21.90
CA TYR A 199 -5.76 14.69 22.08
C TYR A 199 -6.05 15.67 20.92
N ARG A 200 -5.03 16.37 20.40
CA ARG A 200 -5.18 17.21 19.20
C ARG A 200 -5.54 16.37 17.97
N ALA A 201 -4.88 15.23 17.77
CA ALA A 201 -5.20 14.30 16.69
C ALA A 201 -6.65 13.81 16.76
N MET A 202 -7.12 13.42 17.95
CA MET A 202 -8.52 13.02 18.17
C MET A 202 -9.49 14.12 17.78
N THR A 203 -9.24 15.37 18.19
CA THR A 203 -10.09 16.51 17.86
C THR A 203 -10.19 16.72 16.34
N ILE A 204 -9.08 16.52 15.62
CA ILE A 204 -9.03 16.62 14.16
C ILE A 204 -9.85 15.48 13.52
N PHE A 205 -9.66 14.23 13.96
CA PHE A 205 -10.37 13.08 13.40
C PHE A 205 -11.88 13.11 13.71
N ASP A 206 -12.27 13.53 14.91
CA ASP A 206 -13.68 13.77 15.28
C ASP A 206 -14.31 14.90 14.45
N GLY A 207 -13.54 15.94 14.13
CA GLY A 207 -13.98 16.97 13.19
C GLY A 207 -14.16 16.42 11.77
N LEU A 208 -13.24 15.58 11.31
CA LEU A 208 -13.24 15.00 9.96
C LEU A 208 -14.37 14.00 9.72
N GLN A 209 -14.65 13.12 10.70
CA GLN A 209 -15.71 12.11 10.55
C GLN A 209 -17.10 12.76 10.42
N ASN A 210 -17.31 13.92 11.05
CA ASN A 210 -18.58 14.65 11.00
C ASN A 210 -18.74 15.51 9.73
N LYS A 211 -17.65 15.74 8.98
CA LYS A 211 -17.63 16.58 7.77
C LYS A 211 -17.70 15.79 6.46
N SER A 212 -17.62 14.46 6.50
CA SER A 212 -17.41 13.64 5.31
C SER A 212 -18.45 12.52 5.13
N ASP A 213 -19.04 12.46 3.93
CA ASP A 213 -19.92 11.37 3.48
C ASP A 213 -19.12 10.22 2.81
N ILE A 214 -17.79 10.33 2.78
CA ILE A 214 -16.91 9.37 2.12
C ILE A 214 -16.62 8.22 3.08
N GLN A 215 -17.19 7.05 2.80
CA GLN A 215 -17.06 5.87 3.66
C GLN A 215 -15.61 5.49 3.96
N THR A 216 -14.72 5.54 2.97
CA THR A 216 -13.29 5.19 3.17
C THR A 216 -12.56 6.15 4.09
N LEU A 217 -12.84 7.45 3.99
CA LEU A 217 -12.28 8.47 4.88
C LEU A 217 -12.84 8.31 6.30
N LYS A 218 -14.13 8.00 6.40
CA LYS A 218 -14.79 7.70 7.66
C LYS A 218 -14.13 6.49 8.33
N THR A 219 -14.01 5.36 7.63
CA THR A 219 -13.28 4.16 8.12
C THR A 219 -11.88 4.50 8.61
N GLU A 220 -11.14 5.33 7.87
CA GLU A 220 -9.81 5.76 8.28
C GLU A 220 -9.83 6.62 9.56
N CYS A 221 -10.77 7.57 9.69
CA CYS A 221 -10.94 8.36 10.92
C CYS A 221 -11.24 7.47 12.13
N TYR A 222 -12.19 6.55 12.04
CA TYR A 222 -12.55 5.66 13.14
C TYR A 222 -11.39 4.74 13.54
N CYS A 223 -10.62 4.22 12.57
CA CYS A 223 -9.40 3.47 12.84
C CYS A 223 -8.35 4.32 13.58
N LEU A 224 -8.12 5.55 13.13
CA LEU A 224 -7.14 6.44 13.76
C LEU A 224 -7.58 6.90 15.15
N LEU A 225 -8.88 7.13 15.37
CA LEU A 225 -9.45 7.41 16.69
C LEU A 225 -9.29 6.21 17.64
N ALA A 226 -9.54 4.99 17.16
CA ALA A 226 -9.29 3.77 17.92
C ALA A 226 -7.81 3.66 18.30
N GLU A 227 -6.89 3.97 17.38
CA GLU A 227 -5.45 4.02 17.68
C GLU A 227 -5.09 5.11 18.70
N CYS A 228 -5.72 6.30 18.63
CA CYS A 228 -5.52 7.36 19.61
C CYS A 228 -5.91 6.89 21.03
N HIS A 229 -7.05 6.22 21.19
CA HIS A 229 -7.47 5.68 22.48
C HIS A 229 -6.46 4.68 23.04
N MET A 230 -5.99 3.74 22.21
CA MET A 230 -4.97 2.78 22.60
C MET A 230 -3.65 3.49 22.98
N SER A 231 -3.24 4.49 22.21
CA SER A 231 -2.02 5.27 22.47
C SER A 231 -2.10 6.04 23.79
N LEU A 232 -3.25 6.65 24.12
CA LEU A 232 -3.47 7.30 25.42
C LEU A 232 -3.40 6.31 26.59
N ALA A 233 -3.85 5.07 26.40
CA ALA A 233 -3.70 4.02 27.40
C ALA A 233 -2.23 3.66 27.64
N LEU A 234 -1.39 3.64 26.59
CA LEU A 234 0.06 3.45 26.74
C LEU A 234 0.68 4.56 27.61
N HIS A 235 0.22 5.81 27.47
CA HIS A 235 0.63 6.92 28.33
C HIS A 235 -0.04 6.94 29.71
N GLY A 236 -0.92 5.99 30.04
CA GLY A 236 -1.61 5.92 31.33
C GLY A 236 -2.68 6.99 31.51
N LYS A 237 -3.18 7.58 30.43
CA LYS A 237 -4.26 8.59 30.45
C LYS A 237 -5.66 7.98 30.42
N SER A 238 -5.76 6.69 30.08
CA SER A 238 -6.96 5.88 30.14
C SER A 238 -6.59 4.48 30.59
N GLU A 239 -7.49 3.82 31.32
CA GLU A 239 -7.37 2.37 31.52
C GLU A 239 -7.46 1.65 30.17
N LEU A 240 -6.72 0.55 30.01
CA LEU A 240 -6.69 -0.19 28.77
C LEU A 240 -8.05 -0.80 28.44
N GLU A 241 -8.76 -1.35 29.42
CA GLU A 241 -10.07 -1.96 29.19
C GLU A 241 -11.05 -0.93 28.63
N LEU A 242 -11.09 0.27 29.22
CA LEU A 242 -11.90 1.38 28.72
C LEU A 242 -11.45 1.86 27.34
N ALA A 243 -10.14 1.93 27.09
CA ALA A 243 -9.60 2.34 25.79
C ALA A 243 -9.90 1.31 24.70
N ALA A 244 -9.78 0.02 25.01
CA ALA A 244 -10.10 -1.10 24.14
C ALA A 244 -11.59 -1.14 23.82
N GLN A 245 -12.46 -0.94 24.83
CA GLN A 245 -13.90 -0.85 24.63
C GLN A 245 -14.25 0.29 23.68
N LYS A 246 -13.75 1.51 23.93
CA LYS A 246 -13.97 2.66 23.04
C LYS A 246 -13.44 2.41 21.63
N ALA A 247 -12.27 1.79 21.52
CA ALA A 247 -11.70 1.43 20.23
C ALA A 247 -12.59 0.42 19.46
N LEU A 248 -13.13 -0.59 20.13
CA LEU A 248 -14.06 -1.56 19.52
C LEU A 248 -15.38 -0.89 19.11
N GLU A 249 -15.97 -0.05 19.97
CA GLU A 249 -17.17 0.72 19.65
C GLU A 249 -16.98 1.56 18.38
N LEU A 250 -15.82 2.21 18.23
CA LEU A 250 -15.46 2.97 17.02
C LEU A 250 -15.34 2.08 15.78
N LEU A 251 -14.76 0.89 15.90
CA LEU A 251 -14.62 -0.04 14.78
C LEU A 251 -15.97 -0.65 14.35
N ASP A 252 -16.89 -0.86 15.28
CA ASP A 252 -18.24 -1.37 14.97
C ASP A 252 -19.02 -0.41 14.05
N TYR A 253 -18.78 0.90 14.14
CA TYR A 253 -19.41 1.90 13.25
C TYR A 253 -19.00 1.79 11.78
N VAL A 254 -17.88 1.13 11.49
CA VAL A 254 -17.28 1.07 10.13
C VAL A 254 -17.04 -0.36 9.65
N SER A 255 -17.41 -1.35 10.45
CA SER A 255 -17.30 -2.76 10.12
C SER A 255 -18.53 -3.24 9.36
N ASP A 256 -18.56 -3.01 8.04
CA ASP A 256 -19.54 -3.67 7.18
C ASP A 256 -19.15 -5.15 6.98
N ILE A 257 -20.10 -6.06 7.21
CA ILE A 257 -19.93 -7.53 7.16
C ILE A 257 -19.40 -8.01 5.77
N THR A 258 -19.52 -7.18 4.74
CA THR A 258 -19.22 -7.53 3.35
C THR A 258 -17.81 -7.17 2.89
N THR A 259 -17.08 -6.28 3.59
CA THR A 259 -15.74 -5.82 3.16
C THR A 259 -14.72 -5.96 4.28
N VAL A 260 -13.74 -6.85 4.08
CA VAL A 260 -12.66 -7.07 5.03
C VAL A 260 -11.60 -5.98 4.86
N ASP A 261 -11.61 -4.97 5.74
CA ASP A 261 -10.61 -3.90 5.76
C ASP A 261 -9.38 -4.29 6.60
N GLY A 262 -8.19 -4.24 5.99
CA GLY A 262 -6.94 -4.63 6.64
C GLY A 262 -6.54 -3.75 7.83
N LYS A 263 -6.93 -2.47 7.88
CA LYS A 263 -6.63 -1.57 9.01
C LYS A 263 -7.50 -1.90 10.22
N ILE A 264 -8.79 -2.17 10.00
CA ILE A 264 -9.70 -2.64 11.06
C ILE A 264 -9.13 -3.91 11.69
N LEU A 265 -8.78 -4.90 10.86
CA LEU A 265 -8.16 -6.14 11.33
C LEU A 265 -6.85 -5.90 12.10
N ALA A 266 -6.02 -4.96 11.65
CA ALA A 266 -4.76 -4.65 12.32
C ALA A 266 -4.99 -4.06 13.72
N ILE A 267 -5.97 -3.16 13.88
CA ILE A 267 -6.31 -2.57 15.19
C ILE A 267 -7.01 -3.59 16.08
N MET A 268 -7.91 -4.42 15.55
CA MET A 268 -8.47 -5.56 16.30
C MET A 268 -7.36 -6.50 16.78
N GLY A 269 -6.35 -6.76 15.94
CA GLY A 269 -5.16 -7.54 16.29
C GLY A 269 -4.38 -6.91 17.44
N LEU A 270 -4.22 -5.58 17.44
CA LEU A 270 -3.61 -4.84 18.55
C LEU A 270 -4.41 -4.98 19.84
N ILE A 271 -5.72 -4.69 19.80
CA ILE A 271 -6.60 -4.73 20.96
C ILE A 271 -6.60 -6.12 21.58
N THR A 272 -6.91 -7.15 20.79
CA THR A 272 -6.95 -8.54 21.26
C THR A 272 -5.59 -9.01 21.78
N GLY A 273 -4.49 -8.55 21.16
CA GLY A 273 -3.13 -8.90 21.57
C GLY A 273 -2.75 -8.30 22.92
N LEU A 274 -3.10 -7.04 23.16
CA LEU A 274 -2.88 -6.34 24.44
C LEU A 274 -3.87 -6.79 25.53
N SER A 275 -5.01 -7.38 25.15
CA SER A 275 -5.94 -8.07 26.05
C SER A 275 -5.53 -9.53 26.33
N GLY A 276 -4.33 -9.97 25.93
CA GLY A 276 -3.80 -11.30 26.25
C GLY A 276 -4.27 -12.43 25.32
N GLN A 277 -5.08 -12.15 24.29
CA GLN A 277 -5.55 -13.14 23.32
C GLN A 277 -4.57 -13.31 22.14
N ALA A 278 -3.33 -13.73 22.44
CA ALA A 278 -2.24 -13.75 21.48
C ALA A 278 -2.51 -14.57 20.20
N LYS A 279 -3.27 -15.68 20.29
CA LYS A 279 -3.63 -16.50 19.11
C LYS A 279 -4.57 -15.77 18.16
N VAL A 280 -5.62 -15.13 18.71
CA VAL A 280 -6.60 -14.37 17.93
C VAL A 280 -5.92 -13.17 17.28
N SER A 281 -5.12 -12.45 18.07
CA SER A 281 -4.29 -11.34 17.59
C SER A 281 -3.39 -11.74 16.41
N HIS A 282 -2.73 -12.90 16.48
CA HIS A 282 -1.90 -13.39 15.39
C HIS A 282 -2.68 -13.63 14.10
N ILE A 283 -3.84 -14.30 14.18
CA ILE A 283 -4.71 -14.55 13.01
C ILE A 283 -5.14 -13.23 12.38
N LEU A 284 -5.61 -12.27 13.20
CA LEU A 284 -6.03 -10.96 12.75
C LEU A 284 -4.88 -10.21 12.05
N PHE A 285 -3.66 -10.30 12.58
CA PHE A 285 -2.50 -9.68 11.93
C PHE A 285 -2.10 -10.35 10.62
N GLU A 286 -2.27 -11.66 10.45
CA GLU A 286 -2.01 -12.34 9.17
C GLU A 286 -3.06 -11.96 8.13
N GLN A 287 -4.34 -11.89 8.52
CA GLN A 287 -5.40 -11.40 7.64
C GLN A 287 -5.18 -9.93 7.26
N ALA A 288 -4.84 -9.08 8.23
CA ALA A 288 -4.52 -7.67 7.99
C ALA A 288 -3.39 -7.49 6.98
N LYS A 289 -2.37 -8.37 6.99
CA LYS A 289 -1.25 -8.32 6.05
C LYS A 289 -1.68 -8.56 4.60
N ILE A 290 -2.71 -9.37 4.38
CA ILE A 290 -3.26 -9.66 3.04
C ILE A 290 -4.05 -8.46 2.51
N HIS A 291 -4.76 -7.76 3.40
CA HIS A 291 -5.75 -6.75 3.03
C HIS A 291 -5.31 -5.29 3.26
N SER A 292 -4.21 -5.02 3.98
CA SER A 292 -3.76 -3.67 4.33
C SER A 292 -2.68 -3.16 3.38
N THR A 293 -2.80 -1.89 2.99
CA THR A 293 -1.75 -1.14 2.27
C THR A 293 -0.77 -0.44 3.21
N ASP A 294 -1.10 -0.28 4.50
CA ASP A 294 -0.22 0.33 5.51
C ASP A 294 0.51 -0.75 6.32
N ILE A 295 1.49 -1.37 5.66
CA ILE A 295 2.32 -2.44 6.24
C ILE A 295 3.19 -1.91 7.40
N ALA A 296 3.55 -0.63 7.39
CA ALA A 296 4.34 -0.02 8.46
C ALA A 296 3.56 0.01 9.79
N SER A 297 2.28 0.43 9.76
CA SER A 297 1.43 0.44 10.98
C SER A 297 1.20 -0.97 11.50
N LEU A 298 1.05 -1.95 10.60
CA LEU A 298 0.91 -3.35 10.99
C LEU A 298 2.13 -3.86 11.78
N TYR A 299 3.35 -3.57 11.31
CA TYR A 299 4.57 -3.95 12.04
C TYR A 299 4.70 -3.22 13.37
N TYR A 300 4.31 -1.94 13.44
CA TYR A 300 4.25 -1.19 14.70
C TYR A 300 3.30 -1.84 15.71
N TYR A 301 2.09 -2.23 15.32
CA TYR A 301 1.15 -2.92 16.23
C TYR A 301 1.66 -4.29 16.66
N ARG A 302 2.25 -5.07 15.75
CA ARG A 302 2.90 -6.34 16.10
C ARG A 302 4.03 -6.15 17.11
N ALA A 303 4.80 -5.07 16.99
CA ALA A 303 5.86 -4.75 17.93
C ALA A 303 5.31 -4.50 19.34
N LEU A 304 4.24 -3.71 19.46
CA LEU A 304 3.56 -3.47 20.75
C LEU A 304 3.04 -4.76 21.39
N VAL A 305 2.39 -5.62 20.61
CA VAL A 305 1.86 -6.90 21.12
C VAL A 305 3.00 -7.84 21.52
N ASN A 306 4.08 -7.93 20.75
CA ASN A 306 5.25 -8.73 21.14
C ASN A 306 5.92 -8.17 22.38
N PHE A 307 6.00 -6.84 22.52
CA PHE A 307 6.58 -6.20 23.69
C PHE A 307 5.76 -6.49 24.94
N HIS A 308 4.43 -6.34 24.85
CA HIS A 308 3.49 -6.73 25.91
C HIS A 308 3.62 -8.21 26.32
N ASN A 309 3.89 -9.09 25.35
CA ASN A 309 4.10 -10.51 25.59
C ASN A 309 5.54 -10.89 26.01
N GLU A 310 6.41 -9.91 26.33
CA GLU A 310 7.82 -10.10 26.71
C GLU A 310 8.67 -10.80 25.63
N LYS A 311 8.21 -10.80 24.38
CA LYS A 311 8.95 -11.26 23.20
C LYS A 311 9.79 -10.12 22.63
N ILE A 312 10.81 -9.74 23.39
CA ILE A 312 11.56 -8.49 23.18
C ILE A 312 12.31 -8.48 21.84
N GLU A 313 12.91 -9.60 21.45
CA GLU A 313 13.62 -9.71 20.18
C GLU A 313 12.66 -9.62 18.99
N GLU A 314 11.50 -10.27 19.07
CA GLU A 314 10.46 -10.17 18.04
C GLU A 314 9.86 -8.76 17.98
N ALA A 315 9.71 -8.09 19.13
CA ALA A 315 9.29 -6.69 19.19
C ALA A 315 10.30 -5.77 18.49
N ARG A 316 11.60 -5.98 18.76
CA ARG A 316 12.72 -5.25 18.14
C ARG A 316 12.73 -5.43 16.62
N ILE A 317 12.62 -6.66 16.14
CA ILE A 317 12.55 -6.96 14.69
C ILE A 317 11.34 -6.27 14.04
N CYS A 318 10.18 -6.30 14.70
CA CYS A 318 8.97 -5.68 14.16
C CYS A 318 9.09 -4.15 14.11
N ILE A 319 9.60 -3.52 15.18
CA ILE A 319 9.71 -2.04 15.21
C ILE A 319 10.76 -1.54 14.22
N ASP A 320 11.87 -2.27 14.04
CA ASP A 320 12.86 -1.95 13.01
C ASP A 320 12.29 -2.03 11.60
N LYS A 321 11.48 -3.06 11.30
CA LYS A 321 10.77 -3.16 10.01
C LYS A 321 9.78 -2.01 9.81
N SER A 322 9.05 -1.61 10.85
CA SER A 322 8.16 -0.45 10.78
C SER A 322 8.94 0.83 10.43
N LEU A 323 10.09 1.04 11.06
CA LEU A 323 10.93 2.23 10.85
C LEU A 323 11.65 2.20 9.50
N GLN A 324 12.00 1.02 8.97
CA GLN A 324 12.54 0.89 7.61
C GLN A 324 11.54 1.34 6.55
N LEU A 325 10.27 0.99 6.72
CA LEU A 325 9.20 1.37 5.80
C LEU A 325 8.84 2.86 5.96
N GLU A 326 8.76 3.35 7.19
CA GLU A 326 8.33 4.72 7.51
C GLU A 326 9.23 5.35 8.59
N PRO A 327 10.41 5.90 8.21
CA PRO A 327 11.41 6.38 9.16
C PRO A 327 10.99 7.61 9.98
N ARG A 328 9.98 8.36 9.49
CA ARG A 328 9.55 9.63 10.09
C ARG A 328 8.49 9.47 11.19
N ARG A 329 8.07 8.23 11.51
CA ARG A 329 7.05 7.98 12.54
C ARG A 329 7.69 8.02 13.92
N ARG A 330 7.67 9.21 14.55
CA ARG A 330 8.23 9.41 15.89
C ARG A 330 7.64 8.46 16.95
N LYS A 331 6.34 8.12 16.88
CA LYS A 331 5.74 7.05 17.70
C LYS A 331 6.51 5.72 17.67
N ALA A 332 6.97 5.30 16.49
CA ALA A 332 7.71 4.05 16.35
C ALA A 332 9.13 4.18 16.90
N VAL A 333 9.74 5.36 16.80
CA VAL A 333 11.03 5.66 17.43
C VAL A 333 10.92 5.58 18.95
N VAL A 334 9.89 6.20 19.55
CA VAL A 334 9.64 6.15 21.01
C VAL A 334 9.44 4.71 21.49
N ILE A 335 8.65 3.91 20.76
CA ILE A 335 8.46 2.50 21.12
C ILE A 335 9.75 1.68 20.95
N LYS A 336 10.56 1.96 19.93
CA LYS A 336 11.87 1.34 19.78
C LYS A 336 12.78 1.67 20.96
N GLU A 337 12.86 2.94 21.36
CA GLU A 337 13.61 3.35 22.55
C GLU A 337 13.11 2.61 23.80
N CYS A 338 11.80 2.45 23.98
CA CYS A 338 11.23 1.67 25.07
C CYS A 338 11.63 0.19 25.04
N VAL A 339 11.63 -0.45 23.86
CA VAL A 339 12.07 -1.83 23.66
C VAL A 339 13.58 -1.97 23.91
N ASP A 340 14.37 -0.98 23.49
CA ASP A 340 15.83 -0.94 23.65
C ASP A 340 16.26 -0.74 25.10
N MET A 341 15.48 0.03 25.88
CA MET A 341 15.66 0.21 27.32
C MET A 341 15.37 -1.06 28.13
N TYR A 342 14.65 -2.02 27.54
CA TYR A 342 14.29 -3.27 28.21
C TYR A 342 15.45 -4.28 28.11
N VAL A 343 16.20 -4.47 29.20
CA VAL A 343 17.33 -5.41 29.27
C VAL A 343 16.93 -6.69 30.03
N PRO A 344 17.10 -7.90 29.45
CA PRO A 344 16.92 -9.16 30.17
C PRO A 344 17.95 -9.28 31.31
N ASN A 345 17.52 -9.62 32.54
CA ASN A 345 18.43 -9.79 33.68
C ASN A 345 19.17 -11.14 33.59
N PRO A 346 20.51 -11.17 33.48
CA PRO A 346 21.27 -12.41 33.28
C PRO A 346 21.46 -13.27 34.55
N LEU A 347 21.05 -12.82 35.75
CA LEU A 347 21.48 -13.44 37.01
C LEU A 347 20.40 -14.12 37.87
N LYS A 348 19.12 -14.20 37.45
CA LYS A 348 18.09 -14.94 38.19
C LYS A 348 17.10 -15.64 37.26
N ASN A 349 16.96 -16.96 37.40
CA ASN A 349 15.87 -17.77 36.83
C ASN A 349 14.46 -17.35 37.29
N ASN A 350 14.37 -16.36 38.19
CA ASN A 350 13.15 -15.61 38.46
C ASN A 350 13.31 -14.23 37.81
N MET A 351 12.61 -13.99 36.70
CA MET A 351 12.61 -12.75 35.93
C MET A 351 12.22 -11.54 36.80
N LYS A 352 13.17 -10.95 37.51
CA LYS A 352 13.06 -9.59 38.04
C LYS A 352 13.97 -8.70 37.21
N LEU A 353 13.32 -7.90 36.38
CA LEU A 353 13.86 -7.09 35.29
C LEU A 353 14.39 -5.76 35.83
N TYR A 354 15.48 -5.24 35.24
CA TYR A 354 16.12 -3.99 35.66
C TYR A 354 16.22 -3.01 34.49
N TYR A 355 15.95 -1.74 34.78
CA TYR A 355 15.98 -0.62 33.83
C TYR A 355 17.35 0.07 33.82
N LYS A 356 17.77 0.58 32.65
CA LYS A 356 18.92 1.50 32.54
C LYS A 356 18.45 2.89 33.03
N GLU A 357 19.07 3.42 34.08
CA GLU A 357 18.56 4.59 34.82
C GLU A 357 18.58 5.96 34.09
N THR A 358 19.07 6.04 32.85
CA THR A 358 19.52 7.32 32.28
C THR A 358 18.50 8.12 31.44
N GLU A 359 17.26 7.69 31.21
CA GLU A 359 16.37 8.39 30.26
C GLU A 359 14.88 8.50 30.66
N SER A 360 14.20 9.46 29.99
CA SER A 360 12.90 10.12 30.24
C SER A 360 11.85 9.37 31.07
N GLU A 361 11.31 10.05 32.09
CA GLU A 361 10.16 9.61 32.91
C GLU A 361 8.95 9.21 32.05
N SER A 362 8.78 9.82 30.87
CA SER A 362 7.71 9.46 29.93
C SER A 362 7.85 8.04 29.35
N HIS A 363 9.07 7.57 29.07
CA HIS A 363 9.31 6.23 28.52
C HIS A 363 9.06 5.16 29.59
N ARG A 364 9.43 5.44 30.85
CA ARG A 364 9.12 4.54 31.97
C ARG A 364 7.62 4.31 32.14
N VAL A 365 6.83 5.38 32.07
CA VAL A 365 5.36 5.28 32.14
C VAL A 365 4.81 4.37 31.03
N ILE A 366 5.29 4.53 29.80
CA ILE A 366 4.86 3.70 28.66
C ILE A 366 5.22 2.23 28.88
N ILE A 367 6.46 1.95 29.27
CA ILE A 367 6.91 0.57 29.51
C ILE A 367 6.12 -0.07 30.65
N ASP A 368 6.01 0.62 31.80
CA ASP A 368 5.28 0.12 32.96
C ASP A 368 3.82 -0.12 32.64
N ASN A 369 3.18 0.75 31.86
CA ASN A 369 1.80 0.55 31.45
C ASN A 369 1.69 -0.68 30.56
N ILE A 370 2.49 -0.81 29.49
CA ILE A 370 2.49 -2.00 28.60
C ILE A 370 2.63 -3.31 29.39
N LEU A 371 3.48 -3.32 30.42
CA LEU A 371 3.71 -4.50 31.26
C LEU A 371 2.60 -4.72 32.30
N LYS A 372 2.05 -3.66 32.91
CA LYS A 372 0.90 -3.74 33.85
C LYS A 372 -0.33 -4.39 33.21
N LEU A 373 -0.53 -4.22 31.90
CA LEU A 373 -1.63 -4.86 31.16
C LEU A 373 -1.65 -6.39 31.32
N LYS A 374 -0.49 -7.02 31.56
CA LYS A 374 -0.36 -8.47 31.78
C LYS A 374 -0.86 -8.92 33.15
N GLN A 375 -0.84 -8.02 34.14
CA GLN A 375 -1.30 -8.34 35.50
C GLN A 375 -2.83 -8.35 35.58
N LEU A 376 -3.51 -7.48 34.84
CA LEU A 376 -4.98 -7.41 34.78
C LEU A 376 -5.59 -8.61 34.04
N THR A 377 -4.99 -9.02 32.92
CA THR A 377 -5.43 -10.19 32.12
C THR A 377 -5.28 -11.53 32.85
N ARG A 378 -4.38 -11.64 33.84
CA ARG A 378 -4.25 -12.83 34.71
C ARG A 378 -5.31 -12.89 35.82
N ILE A 379 -5.92 -11.77 36.19
CA ILE A 379 -6.92 -11.72 37.26
C ILE A 379 -8.32 -12.00 36.69
N CYS A 380 -8.62 -11.57 35.46
CA CYS A 380 -9.91 -11.84 34.80
C CYS A 380 -10.08 -13.25 34.20
N MET A 381 -9.03 -14.08 34.19
CA MET A 381 -9.10 -15.49 33.74
C MET A 381 -9.06 -16.50 34.90
N ARG A 382 -9.38 -16.09 36.13
CA ARG A 382 -9.55 -16.98 37.28
C ARG A 382 -11.01 -17.17 37.66
#